data_AF-A0A8D1WNH7-F1
#
_entry.id   AF-A0A8D1WNH7-F1
#
_cell.length_a   1.000
_cell.length_b   1.000
_cell.length_c   1.000
_cell.angle_alpha   90.00
_cell.angle_beta   90.00
_cell.angle_gamma   90.00
#
_symmetry.space_group_name_H-M   'P 1'
#
loop_
_entity.id
_entity.type
_entity.pdbx_description
1 polymer ?
#
loop_
_entity_poly.entity_id
_entity_poly.type
_entity_poly.pdbx_seq_one_letter_code
_entity_poly.pdbx_strand_id
1 'polypeptide(L)'
;MVAPTDSHEEARPETSYILPFPTLPLSFRADSALANMVNVPKTRRTFCKKCGKHQPHKVTQYKKGKDSLYAQGKRRYDRKQSGYGGQTKPIFRKKAKTTKKIVLRLECVEPNCRSKRMLAIKRCKHFELGGDKKRKVYTIMGGRCILSCVALLC
;
A
#
# COMPACT_ATOMS: atom_id res chain seq x y z
N MET A 1 46.74 20.25 41.35
CA MET A 1 47.81 19.66 40.51
C MET A 1 47.28 19.58 39.10
N VAL A 2 47.68 20.55 38.26
CA VAL A 2 47.37 20.60 36.84
C VAL A 2 48.56 19.97 36.11
N ALA A 3 48.30 19.04 35.19
CA ALA A 3 49.30 18.49 34.28
C ALA A 3 48.93 18.87 32.83
N PRO A 4 49.93 19.01 31.94
CA PRO A 4 49.87 19.88 30.76
C PRO A 4 49.36 19.17 29.50
N THR A 5 48.97 19.99 28.53
CA THR A 5 48.78 19.64 27.12
C THR A 5 50.06 19.09 26.50
N ASP A 6 49.97 18.03 25.70
CA ASP A 6 50.86 17.85 24.55
C ASP A 6 50.11 17.24 23.36
N SER A 7 50.07 18.04 22.31
CA SER A 7 49.72 17.72 20.94
C SER A 7 50.83 16.91 20.30
N HIS A 8 50.53 15.72 19.78
CA HIS A 8 51.28 15.14 18.68
C HIS A 8 50.33 14.59 17.63
N GLU A 9 50.16 15.44 16.62
CA GLU A 9 49.67 15.15 15.29
C GLU A 9 50.72 14.28 14.59
N GLU A 10 50.36 13.04 14.27
CA GLU A 10 51.18 12.21 13.37
C GLU A 10 50.31 11.73 12.21
N ALA A 11 50.40 12.50 11.13
CA ALA A 11 49.94 12.14 9.80
C ALA A 11 50.75 10.93 9.29
N ARG A 12 50.07 9.87 8.85
CA ARG A 12 50.65 8.79 8.05
C ARG A 12 49.63 8.27 7.02
N PRO A 13 50.14 7.75 5.88
CA PRO A 13 49.84 8.31 4.57
C PRO A 13 48.69 7.61 3.83
N GLU A 14 48.12 8.37 2.90
CA GLU A 14 47.32 7.92 1.76
C GLU A 14 48.00 6.73 1.06
N THR A 15 47.59 5.50 1.42
CA THR A 15 47.93 4.31 0.66
C THR A 15 46.76 3.93 -0.23
N SER A 16 46.90 4.38 -1.46
CA SER A 16 46.11 4.18 -2.65
C SER A 16 46.34 2.79 -3.24
N TYR A 17 45.48 1.82 -2.94
CA TYR A 17 45.33 0.63 -3.78
C TYR A 17 43.86 0.22 -3.83
N ILE A 18 43.09 0.98 -4.62
CA ILE A 18 41.76 0.57 -5.07
C ILE A 18 42.01 -0.47 -6.17
N LEU A 19 41.74 -1.74 -5.86
CA LEU A 19 41.61 -2.78 -6.88
C LEU A 19 40.35 -2.48 -7.71
N PRO A 20 40.45 -2.35 -9.04
CA PRO A 20 39.29 -2.17 -9.89
C PRO A 20 38.62 -3.54 -10.05
N PHE A 21 37.76 -3.92 -9.10
CA PHE A 21 36.73 -4.89 -9.43
C PHE A 21 35.76 -4.19 -10.38
N PRO A 22 35.58 -4.65 -11.62
CA PRO A 22 34.46 -4.20 -12.43
C PRO A 22 33.21 -4.72 -11.71
N THR A 23 32.59 -3.88 -10.88
CA THR A 23 31.20 -4.08 -10.51
C THR A 23 30.44 -3.97 -11.81
N LEU A 24 30.13 -5.12 -12.41
CA LEU A 24 29.08 -5.21 -13.40
C LEU A 24 27.93 -4.37 -12.83
N PRO A 25 27.45 -3.33 -13.54
CA PRO A 25 26.07 -2.96 -13.33
C PRO A 25 25.32 -4.21 -13.76
N LEU A 26 24.95 -5.06 -12.78
CA LEU A 26 23.74 -5.85 -12.85
C LEU A 26 22.70 -4.82 -13.21
N SER A 27 22.47 -4.69 -14.52
CA SER A 27 21.45 -3.88 -15.13
C SER A 27 20.26 -4.12 -14.23
N PHE A 28 19.92 -3.10 -13.45
CA PHE A 28 18.79 -3.10 -12.55
C PHE A 28 17.66 -3.47 -13.49
N ARG A 29 17.28 -4.75 -13.49
CA ARG A 29 16.26 -5.25 -14.38
C ARG A 29 15.08 -4.44 -13.94
N ALA A 30 14.76 -3.41 -14.71
CA ALA A 30 13.55 -2.65 -14.54
C ALA A 30 12.51 -3.73 -14.57
N ASP A 31 11.97 -4.05 -13.39
CA ASP A 31 10.89 -4.99 -13.26
C ASP A 31 9.83 -4.45 -14.21
N SER A 32 9.78 -5.03 -15.40
CA SER A 32 8.66 -4.99 -16.31
C SER A 32 7.57 -5.83 -15.65
N ALA A 33 7.21 -5.43 -14.43
CA ALA A 33 6.00 -5.78 -13.77
C ALA A 33 4.93 -5.08 -14.60
N LEU A 34 4.49 -5.76 -15.66
CA LEU A 34 3.14 -5.69 -16.17
C LEU A 34 2.26 -5.31 -14.98
N ALA A 35 1.80 -4.06 -14.94
CA ALA A 35 1.11 -3.53 -13.78
C ALA A 35 -0.03 -4.50 -13.49
N ASN A 36 0.07 -5.25 -12.40
CA ASN A 36 -0.98 -6.15 -11.95
C ASN A 36 -2.16 -5.27 -11.52
N MET A 37 -2.94 -4.85 -12.52
CA MET A 37 -4.12 -4.03 -12.37
C MET A 37 -5.15 -4.85 -11.60
N VAL A 38 -5.42 -4.45 -10.36
CA VAL A 38 -6.43 -5.11 -9.53
C VAL A 38 -7.78 -4.46 -9.83
N ASN A 39 -8.64 -5.20 -10.53
CA ASN A 39 -10.01 -4.81 -10.83
C ASN A 39 -10.99 -5.51 -9.88
N VAL A 40 -11.85 -4.74 -9.20
CA VAL A 40 -12.93 -5.27 -8.36
C VAL A 40 -14.28 -4.81 -8.91
N PRO A 41 -15.28 -5.70 -9.06
CA PRO A 41 -16.59 -5.30 -9.56
C PRO A 41 -17.33 -4.39 -8.57
N LYS A 42 -18.14 -3.46 -9.10
CA LYS A 42 -18.97 -2.54 -8.31
C LYS A 42 -20.10 -3.25 -7.54
N THR A 43 -20.47 -4.46 -7.97
CA THR A 43 -21.48 -5.30 -7.32
C THR A 43 -20.91 -6.69 -7.07
N ARG A 44 -21.20 -7.26 -5.89
CA ARG A 44 -20.79 -8.63 -5.55
C ARG A 44 -21.85 -9.29 -4.67
N ARG A 45 -22.23 -10.53 -4.97
CA ARG A 45 -23.06 -11.35 -4.08
C ARG A 45 -22.18 -11.90 -2.96
N THR A 46 -22.56 -11.62 -1.71
CA THR A 46 -21.82 -12.09 -0.53
C THR A 46 -22.77 -12.22 0.65
N PHE A 47 -22.40 -13.02 1.63
CA PHE A 47 -23.15 -13.18 2.87
C PHE A 47 -23.35 -11.85 3.60
N CYS A 48 -24.61 -11.54 3.94
CA CYS A 48 -25.00 -10.42 4.79
C CYS A 48 -25.27 -10.93 6.22
N LYS A 49 -24.56 -10.39 7.21
CA LYS A 49 -24.72 -10.80 8.62
C LYS A 49 -26.11 -10.49 9.19
N LYS A 50 -26.73 -9.37 8.80
CA LYS A 50 -28.05 -8.99 9.29
C LYS A 50 -29.18 -9.79 8.64
N CYS A 51 -29.05 -10.14 7.36
CA CYS A 51 -30.09 -10.88 6.64
C CYS A 51 -29.94 -12.40 6.76
N GLY A 52 -28.79 -12.91 7.21
CA GLY A 52 -28.50 -14.34 7.27
C GLY A 52 -28.40 -15.03 5.90
N LYS A 53 -28.38 -14.28 4.79
CA LYS A 53 -28.36 -14.80 3.42
C LYS A 53 -27.39 -14.06 2.50
N HIS A 54 -27.08 -14.68 1.36
CA HIS A 54 -26.23 -14.10 0.32
C HIS A 54 -27.01 -13.10 -0.53
N GLN A 55 -26.75 -11.81 -0.29
CA GLN A 55 -27.36 -10.72 -1.03
C GLN A 55 -26.37 -9.99 -1.95
N PRO A 56 -26.85 -9.30 -3.00
CA PRO A 56 -26.02 -8.38 -3.75
C PRO A 56 -25.61 -7.20 -2.85
N HIS A 57 -24.32 -6.89 -2.85
CA HIS A 57 -23.75 -5.74 -2.16
C HIS A 57 -23.15 -4.76 -3.16
N LYS A 58 -23.36 -3.47 -2.92
CA LYS A 58 -22.63 -2.39 -3.60
C LYS A 58 -21.24 -2.29 -2.96
N VAL A 59 -20.21 -2.31 -3.80
CA VAL A 59 -18.81 -2.23 -3.38
C VAL A 59 -18.34 -0.81 -3.63
N THR A 60 -17.79 -0.17 -2.60
CA THR A 60 -17.14 1.14 -2.70
C THR A 60 -15.78 1.12 -2.02
N GLN A 61 -14.89 2.03 -2.42
CA GLN A 61 -13.62 2.19 -1.72
C GLN A 61 -13.82 2.95 -0.41
N TYR A 62 -13.25 2.45 0.69
CA TYR A 62 -13.23 3.19 1.94
C TYR A 62 -12.28 4.38 1.85
N LYS A 63 -12.79 5.55 2.23
CA LYS A 63 -11.99 6.75 2.46
C LYS A 63 -12.02 7.06 3.95
N LYS A 64 -10.86 7.39 4.52
CA LYS A 64 -10.78 7.86 5.91
C LYS A 64 -11.51 9.21 5.99
N GLY A 65 -12.39 9.37 6.99
CA GLY A 65 -13.05 10.64 7.27
C GLY A 65 -12.11 11.66 7.91
N LYS A 66 -12.61 12.88 8.11
CA LYS A 66 -11.94 13.93 8.90
C LYS A 66 -11.83 13.46 10.36
N ASP A 67 -10.67 13.72 10.97
CA ASP A 67 -10.45 13.39 12.38
C ASP A 67 -11.26 14.36 13.28
N SER A 68 -11.91 13.84 14.33
CA SER A 68 -12.71 14.64 15.26
C SER A 68 -11.83 15.36 16.30
N LEU A 69 -12.12 16.63 16.56
CA LEU A 69 -11.40 17.46 17.53
C LEU A 69 -11.70 17.08 18.98
N TYR A 70 -12.93 16.60 19.26
CA TYR A 70 -13.40 16.31 20.61
C TYR A 70 -13.03 14.90 21.10
N ALA A 71 -12.40 14.10 20.24
CA ALA A 71 -11.87 12.80 20.63
C ALA A 71 -10.88 12.95 21.80
N GLN A 72 -10.95 12.05 22.78
CA GLN A 72 -10.15 12.14 24.01
C GLN A 72 -8.65 12.28 23.74
N GLY A 73 -8.12 11.54 22.76
CA GLY A 73 -6.71 11.61 22.37
C GLY A 73 -6.31 12.97 21.80
N LYS A 74 -7.18 13.59 20.99
CA LYS A 74 -6.94 14.91 20.42
C LYS A 74 -7.01 16.00 21.50
N ARG A 75 -8.04 15.99 22.36
CA ARG A 75 -8.14 16.89 23.53
C ARG A 75 -6.91 16.82 24.44
N ARG A 76 -6.44 15.61 24.73
CA ARG A 76 -5.23 15.40 25.54
C ARG A 76 -3.97 15.92 24.83
N TYR A 77 -3.86 15.70 23.52
CA TYR A 77 -2.72 16.18 22.72
C TYR A 77 -2.68 17.70 22.69
N ASP A 78 -3.81 18.35 22.44
CA ASP A 78 -3.88 19.81 22.35
C ASP A 78 -3.58 20.48 23.69
N ARG A 79 -4.09 19.94 24.80
CA ARG A 79 -3.74 20.39 26.16
C ARG A 79 -2.26 20.17 26.51
N LYS A 80 -1.65 19.10 25.97
CA LYS A 80 -0.21 18.87 26.18
C LYS A 80 0.63 19.82 25.32
N GLN A 81 0.15 20.18 24.15
CA GLN A 81 0.85 21.03 23.20
C GLN A 81 0.77 22.51 23.55
N SER A 82 -0.24 22.95 24.32
CA SER A 82 -0.37 24.34 24.75
C SER A 82 0.72 24.76 25.74
N GLY A 83 1.20 25.99 25.62
CA GLY A 83 2.26 26.56 26.46
C GLY A 83 3.64 26.52 25.80
N TYR A 84 4.68 26.72 26.60
CA TYR A 84 6.07 26.63 26.16
C TYR A 84 6.57 25.17 26.19
N GLY A 85 7.53 24.83 25.33
CA GLY A 85 8.11 23.48 25.27
C GLY A 85 8.07 22.80 23.90
N GLY A 86 7.54 23.47 22.86
CA GLY A 86 7.63 23.00 21.47
C GLY A 86 6.84 21.71 21.20
N GLN A 87 7.43 20.80 20.43
CA GLN A 87 6.75 19.59 19.98
C GLN A 87 6.74 18.48 21.05
N THR A 88 5.57 18.14 21.59
CA THR A 88 5.46 17.25 22.77
C THR A 88 5.27 15.77 22.49
N LYS A 89 5.00 15.38 21.22
CA LYS A 89 4.90 13.97 20.78
C LYS A 89 5.75 13.74 19.53
N PRO A 90 6.30 12.52 19.36
CA PRO A 90 7.16 12.21 18.23
C PRO A 90 6.41 12.28 16.89
N ILE A 91 7.06 12.88 15.88
CA ILE A 91 6.59 12.90 14.49
C ILE A 91 7.32 11.81 13.71
N PHE A 92 6.56 10.89 13.11
CA PHE A 92 7.14 9.81 12.32
C PHE A 92 7.58 10.28 10.93
N ARG A 93 8.90 10.37 10.69
CA ARG A 93 9.50 10.86 9.43
C ARG A 93 9.85 9.75 8.43
N LYS A 94 10.35 8.60 8.89
CA LYS A 94 10.92 7.53 8.02
C LYS A 94 9.84 6.57 7.48
N LYS A 95 9.02 7.00 6.52
CA LYS A 95 7.97 6.15 5.90
C LYS A 95 8.56 5.23 4.83
N ALA A 96 8.64 3.93 5.11
CA ALA A 96 9.11 2.93 4.15
C ALA A 96 8.02 2.38 3.20
N LYS A 97 6.74 2.36 3.63
CA LYS A 97 5.67 1.74 2.84
C LYS A 97 5.10 2.74 1.82
N THR A 98 5.17 2.39 0.54
CA THR A 98 4.66 3.20 -0.58
C THR A 98 3.16 3.01 -0.83
N THR A 99 2.60 1.84 -0.49
CA THR A 99 1.19 1.48 -0.74
C THR A 99 0.43 1.26 0.57
N LYS A 100 -0.90 1.44 0.52
CA LYS A 100 -1.82 1.17 1.63
C LYS A 100 -2.60 -0.12 1.37
N LYS A 101 -3.15 -0.74 2.42
CA LYS A 101 -4.16 -1.79 2.24
C LYS A 101 -5.46 -1.11 1.82
N ILE A 102 -6.06 -1.58 0.72
CA ILE A 102 -7.34 -1.06 0.26
C ILE A 102 -8.44 -1.77 1.03
N VAL A 103 -9.33 -0.98 1.63
CA VAL A 103 -10.50 -1.49 2.33
C VAL A 103 -11.72 -1.19 1.48
N LEU A 104 -12.50 -2.23 1.19
CA LEU A 104 -13.78 -2.13 0.51
C LEU A 104 -14.90 -1.98 1.53
N ARG A 105 -15.83 -1.06 1.27
CA ARG A 105 -17.11 -0.98 1.97
C ARG A 105 -18.15 -1.71 1.13
N LEU A 106 -18.68 -2.78 1.68
CA LEU A 106 -19.79 -3.53 1.12
C LEU A 106 -21.08 -3.04 1.77
N GLU A 107 -21.99 -2.52 0.97
CA GLU A 107 -23.32 -2.09 1.42
C GLU A 107 -24.38 -3.02 0.85
N CYS A 108 -25.19 -3.63 1.72
CA CYS A 108 -26.30 -4.48 1.31
C CYS A 108 -27.34 -3.66 0.53
N VAL A 109 -27.75 -4.13 -0.64
CA VAL A 109 -28.75 -3.46 -1.50
C VAL A 109 -30.16 -3.52 -0.90
N GLU A 110 -30.43 -4.53 -0.06
CA GLU A 110 -31.74 -4.72 0.57
C GLU A 110 -32.19 -3.45 1.34
N PRO A 111 -33.36 -2.88 1.01
CA PRO A 111 -33.82 -1.60 1.55
C PRO A 111 -33.94 -1.62 3.08
N ASN A 112 -34.35 -2.76 3.64
CA ASN A 112 -34.58 -2.94 5.08
C ASN A 112 -33.27 -3.11 5.87
N CYS A 113 -32.15 -3.45 5.22
CA CYS A 113 -30.92 -3.84 5.90
C CYS A 113 -29.85 -2.74 5.90
N ARG A 114 -29.54 -2.23 4.69
CA ARG A 114 -28.46 -1.26 4.37
C ARG A 114 -27.18 -1.42 5.20
N SER A 115 -26.86 -2.66 5.59
CA SER A 115 -25.74 -2.92 6.47
C SER A 115 -24.42 -2.77 5.73
N LYS A 116 -23.42 -2.26 6.44
CA LYS A 116 -22.09 -1.95 5.88
C LYS A 116 -21.06 -2.90 6.49
N ARG A 117 -20.27 -3.56 5.65
CA ARG A 117 -19.15 -4.42 6.06
C ARG A 117 -17.84 -3.93 5.43
N MET A 118 -16.79 -3.83 6.23
CA MET A 118 -15.43 -3.54 5.76
C MET A 118 -14.72 -4.84 5.37
N LEU A 119 -14.05 -4.85 4.23
CA LEU A 119 -13.15 -5.94 3.82
C LEU A 119 -11.81 -5.38 3.37
N ALA A 120 -10.73 -5.80 4.00
CA ALA A 120 -9.38 -5.43 3.59
C ALA A 120 -8.84 -6.41 2.54
N ILE A 121 -8.28 -5.88 1.46
CA ILE A 121 -7.52 -6.65 0.46
C ILE A 121 -6.02 -6.48 0.74
N LYS A 122 -5.20 -7.35 0.12
CA LYS A 122 -3.74 -7.17 0.02
C LYS A 122 -3.38 -5.80 -0.57
N ARG A 123 -2.15 -5.34 -0.30
CA ARG A 123 -1.65 -4.06 -0.81
C ARG A 123 -1.47 -4.16 -2.33
N CYS A 124 -1.90 -3.13 -3.05
CA CYS A 124 -1.75 -2.99 -4.50
C CYS A 124 -1.35 -1.55 -4.83
N LYS A 125 -0.66 -1.36 -5.96
CA LYS A 125 -0.23 -0.04 -6.45
C LYS A 125 -1.37 0.65 -7.21
N HIS A 126 -1.98 -0.06 -8.15
CA HIS A 126 -3.12 0.40 -8.95
C HIS A 126 -4.37 -0.39 -8.59
N PHE A 127 -5.47 0.33 -8.36
CA PHE A 127 -6.76 -0.26 -7.99
C PHE A 127 -7.87 0.44 -8.75
N GLU A 128 -8.68 -0.37 -9.42
CA GLU A 128 -9.79 0.09 -10.24
C GLU A 128 -11.08 -0.60 -9.78
N LEU A 129 -12.16 0.18 -9.76
CA LEU A 129 -13.46 -0.30 -9.33
C LEU A 129 -14.42 -0.34 -10.53
N GLY A 130 -14.71 -1.55 -11.01
CA GLY A 130 -15.58 -1.81 -12.14
C GLY A 130 -14.97 -1.41 -13.48
N GLY A 131 -13.68 -1.67 -13.67
CA GLY A 131 -13.03 -1.56 -14.98
C GLY A 131 -13.49 -2.67 -15.92
N ASP A 132 -13.16 -2.52 -17.20
CA ASP A 132 -13.54 -3.50 -18.22
C ASP A 132 -12.95 -4.88 -17.95
N LYS A 133 -13.77 -5.90 -18.17
CA LYS A 133 -13.29 -7.28 -18.10
C LYS A 133 -12.36 -7.51 -19.29
N LYS A 134 -11.12 -7.90 -19.00
CA LYS A 134 -10.17 -8.31 -20.04
C LYS A 134 -10.80 -9.45 -20.83
N ARG A 135 -11.01 -9.26 -22.14
CA ARG A 135 -11.48 -10.31 -23.03
C ARG A 135 -10.40 -11.38 -23.13
N LYS A 136 -10.81 -12.65 -23.20
CA LYS A 136 -9.90 -13.73 -23.56
C LYS A 136 -9.56 -13.53 -25.03
N VAL A 137 -8.32 -13.14 -25.34
CA VAL A 137 -7.87 -12.97 -26.73
C VAL A 137 -7.75 -14.37 -27.31
N TYR A 138 -8.71 -14.79 -28.13
CA TYR A 138 -8.50 -15.88 -29.07
C TYR A 138 -7.75 -15.25 -30.24
N THR A 139 -6.44 -15.46 -30.31
CA THR A 139 -5.67 -15.06 -31.49
C THR A 139 -6.07 -16.00 -32.61
N ILE A 140 -7.03 -15.59 -33.44
CA ILE A 140 -7.34 -16.29 -34.69
C ILE A 140 -6.26 -15.88 -35.70
N MET A 141 -5.08 -16.49 -35.59
CA MET A 141 -4.13 -16.52 -36.70
C MET A 141 -4.49 -17.73 -37.55
N GLY A 142 -5.17 -17.50 -38.69
CA GLY A 142 -5.28 -18.48 -39.77
C GLY A 142 -6.15 -19.72 -39.51
N GLY A 143 -7.43 -19.55 -39.14
CA GLY A 143 -8.45 -20.59 -39.35
C GLY A 143 -8.35 -21.86 -38.49
N ARG A 144 -7.44 -21.93 -37.52
CA ARG A 144 -7.40 -23.01 -36.52
C ARG A 144 -7.56 -22.43 -35.12
N CYS A 145 -8.69 -22.77 -34.49
CA CYS A 145 -8.95 -22.49 -33.08
C CYS A 145 -8.02 -23.31 -32.19
N ILE A 146 -6.79 -22.85 -31.97
CA ILE A 146 -5.94 -23.39 -30.92
C ILE A 146 -6.38 -22.71 -29.63
N LEU A 147 -7.14 -23.45 -28.82
CA LEU A 147 -7.46 -23.07 -27.45
C LEU A 147 -6.14 -23.00 -26.68
N SER A 148 -5.49 -21.83 -26.64
CA SER A 148 -4.32 -21.63 -25.79
C SER A 148 -4.77 -21.79 -24.34
N CYS A 149 -4.61 -23.01 -23.84
CA CYS A 149 -4.88 -23.46 -22.49
C CYS A 149 -3.82 -22.89 -21.54
N VAL A 150 -3.75 -21.56 -21.46
CA VAL A 150 -2.96 -20.87 -20.42
C VAL A 150 -3.96 -20.22 -19.47
N ALA A 151 -4.71 -21.06 -18.79
CA ALA A 151 -5.38 -20.71 -17.56
C ALA A 151 -5.64 -21.99 -16.78
N LEU A 152 -4.70 -22.37 -15.91
CA LEU A 152 -5.00 -22.95 -14.61
C LEU A 152 -3.71 -22.96 -13.79
N LEU A 153 -3.58 -22.00 -12.87
CA LEU A 153 -3.22 -22.18 -11.45
C LEU A 153 -2.97 -20.80 -10.83
N CYS A 154 -4.03 -20.23 -10.24
CA CYS A 154 -4.03 -19.38 -9.03
C CYS A 154 -5.48 -19.05 -8.65
#